data_AF-A0A180GG41-F1
#
_entry.id   AF-A0A180GG41-F1
#
_cell.length_a   1.000
_cell.length_b   1.000
_cell.length_c   1.000
_cell.angle_alpha   90.00
_cell.angle_beta   90.00
_cell.angle_gamma   90.00
#
_symmetry.space_group_name_H-M   'P 1'
#
loop_
_entity.id
_entity.type
_entity.pdbx_description
1 polymer ?
#
loop_
_entity_poly.entity_id
_entity_poly.type
_entity_poly.pdbx_seq_one_letter_code
_entity_poly.pdbx_strand_id
1 'polypeptide(L)'
;MAEPEVIESVKIKPPHGKSLKFDGTNVERFLSQYQVAACLDRASGRDMAKQLFFFVDDSLLDVLETLEGYEPPDWPKLKASMLSYWEDIDSAKFTTSDIKALKEDWLTRGGVSSVSDYQALRKEWEPIQSYLVVKGHIESVEEIRNDFYQSFLAGVQERIRDQLFKDETM
;
A
#
# COMPACT_ATOMS: atom_id res chain seq x y z
N MET A 1 27.36 15.80 -42.00
CA MET A 1 26.55 16.19 -40.84
C MET A 1 25.33 15.29 -40.87
N ALA A 2 25.25 14.29 -39.99
CA ALA A 2 24.03 13.47 -39.89
C ALA A 2 22.94 14.33 -39.25
N GLU A 3 21.76 14.38 -39.86
CA GLU A 3 20.56 14.96 -39.25
C GLU A 3 20.29 14.22 -37.93
N PRO A 4 19.92 14.92 -36.84
CA PRO A 4 19.59 14.25 -35.60
C PRO A 4 18.36 13.38 -35.83
N GLU A 5 18.51 12.06 -35.64
CA GLU A 5 17.37 11.14 -35.62
C GLU A 5 16.35 11.68 -34.61
N VAL A 6 15.20 12.10 -35.12
CA VAL A 6 14.04 12.45 -34.31
C VAL A 6 13.54 11.13 -33.72
N ILE A 7 14.05 10.78 -32.53
CA ILE A 7 13.53 9.63 -31.77
C ILE A 7 12.08 9.96 -31.44
N GLU A 8 11.15 9.33 -32.15
CA GLU A 8 9.71 9.49 -31.90
C GLU A 8 9.39 9.07 -30.46
N SER A 9 8.78 9.98 -29.72
CA SER A 9 8.37 9.72 -28.33
C SER A 9 7.20 8.76 -28.29
N VAL A 10 7.30 7.70 -27.48
CA VAL A 10 6.26 6.69 -27.34
C VAL A 10 5.22 7.15 -26.33
N LYS A 11 3.96 7.31 -26.76
CA LYS A 11 2.87 7.69 -25.86
C LYS A 11 2.48 6.53 -24.94
N ILE A 12 2.64 6.71 -23.64
CA ILE A 12 2.24 5.74 -22.61
C ILE A 12 0.72 5.81 -22.41
N LYS A 13 0.07 4.67 -22.33
CA LYS A 13 -1.37 4.53 -22.14
C LYS A 13 -1.67 3.78 -20.85
N PRO A 14 -2.75 4.14 -20.12
CA PRO A 14 -3.20 3.34 -18.98
C PRO A 14 -3.57 1.90 -19.42
N PRO A 15 -3.20 0.87 -18.64
CA PRO A 15 -3.47 -0.51 -19.01
C PRO A 15 -4.97 -0.85 -18.90
N HIS A 16 -5.54 -1.37 -19.99
CA HIS A 16 -6.85 -2.05 -20.07
C HIS A 16 -8.03 -1.32 -19.40
N GLY A 17 -8.27 -0.04 -19.73
CA GLY A 17 -9.49 0.68 -19.34
C GLY A 17 -9.56 1.08 -17.86
N LYS A 18 -8.45 0.97 -17.12
CA LYS A 18 -8.33 1.51 -15.75
C LYS A 18 -7.73 2.92 -15.80
N SER A 19 -8.19 3.81 -14.92
CA SER A 19 -7.50 5.09 -14.70
C SER A 19 -6.16 4.83 -14.00
N LEU A 20 -5.06 5.26 -14.61
CA LEU A 20 -3.77 5.33 -13.97
C LEU A 20 -3.54 6.81 -13.65
N LYS A 21 -3.80 7.21 -12.40
CA LYS A 21 -3.58 8.56 -11.89
C LYS A 21 -2.99 8.47 -10.49
N PHE A 22 -2.03 9.32 -10.20
CA PHE A 22 -1.43 9.50 -8.90
C PHE A 22 -2.14 10.63 -8.16
N ASP A 23 -2.69 10.30 -7.01
CA ASP A 23 -3.44 11.18 -6.11
C ASP A 23 -2.63 11.58 -4.87
N GLY A 24 -1.33 11.24 -4.84
CA GLY A 24 -0.44 11.53 -3.72
C GLY A 24 -0.35 10.40 -2.70
N THR A 25 -1.02 9.26 -2.96
CA THR A 25 -0.98 8.08 -2.10
C THR A 25 -0.43 6.84 -2.82
N ASN A 26 0.22 5.98 -2.05
CA ASN A 26 0.82 4.72 -2.49
C ASN A 26 1.77 4.89 -3.69
N VAL A 27 2.75 5.79 -3.55
CA VAL A 27 3.72 6.14 -4.59
C VAL A 27 4.45 4.90 -5.14
N GLU A 28 4.77 3.92 -4.29
CA GLU A 28 5.37 2.64 -4.72
C GLU A 28 4.50 1.90 -5.74
N ARG A 29 3.20 1.75 -5.45
CA ARG A 29 2.24 1.05 -6.31
C ARG A 29 1.99 1.83 -7.59
N PHE A 30 1.82 3.14 -7.50
CA PHE A 30 1.64 3.99 -8.68
C PHE A 30 2.83 3.85 -9.63
N LEU A 31 4.06 4.02 -9.12
CA LEU A 31 5.28 3.89 -9.90
C LEU A 31 5.40 2.49 -10.53
N SER A 32 5.09 1.43 -9.78
CA SER A 32 5.08 0.07 -10.33
C SER A 32 4.10 -0.10 -11.49
N GLN A 33 2.88 0.41 -11.37
CA GLN A 33 1.87 0.34 -12.44
C GLN A 33 2.25 1.17 -13.66
N TYR A 34 2.81 2.36 -13.43
CA TYR A 34 3.31 3.23 -14.50
C TYR A 34 4.46 2.59 -15.28
N GLN A 35 5.40 1.94 -14.59
CA GLN A 35 6.49 1.21 -15.24
C GLN A 35 5.99 0.04 -16.09
N VAL A 36 4.96 -0.68 -15.63
CA VAL A 36 4.34 -1.75 -16.42
C VAL A 36 3.67 -1.20 -17.67
N ALA A 37 2.92 -0.10 -17.55
CA ALA A 37 2.29 0.57 -18.69
C ALA A 37 3.32 1.03 -19.74
N ALA A 38 4.39 1.69 -19.29
CA ALA A 38 5.49 2.11 -20.14
C ALA A 38 6.16 0.92 -20.84
N CYS A 39 6.37 -0.19 -20.14
CA CYS A 39 6.96 -1.41 -20.71
C CYS A 39 6.07 -2.03 -21.81
N LEU A 40 4.74 -2.07 -21.58
CA LEU A 40 3.77 -2.57 -22.57
C LEU A 40 3.78 -1.74 -23.86
N ASP A 41 3.89 -0.42 -23.72
CA ASP A 41 3.97 0.49 -24.87
C ASP A 41 5.39 0.59 -25.45
N ARG A 42 6.40 -0.04 -24.84
CA ARG A 42 7.82 0.02 -25.21
C ARG A 42 8.42 1.42 -25.10
N ALA A 43 7.94 2.21 -24.15
CA ALA A 43 8.42 3.55 -23.87
C ALA A 43 9.80 3.53 -23.18
N SER A 44 10.64 4.52 -23.51
CA SER A 44 11.95 4.69 -22.89
C SER A 44 11.84 5.37 -21.52
N GLY A 45 12.91 5.32 -20.72
CA GLY A 45 12.97 6.11 -19.47
C GLY A 45 12.80 7.61 -19.72
N ARG A 46 13.27 8.13 -20.86
CA ARG A 46 13.06 9.53 -21.24
C ARG A 46 11.58 9.83 -21.49
N ASP A 47 10.86 8.93 -22.15
CA ASP A 47 9.42 9.07 -22.38
C ASP A 47 8.65 9.05 -21.06
N MET A 48 9.06 8.18 -20.13
CA MET A 48 8.48 8.07 -18.80
C MET A 48 8.63 9.37 -18.00
N ALA A 49 9.84 9.92 -17.90
CA ALA A 49 10.06 11.19 -17.20
C ALA A 49 9.25 12.33 -17.83
N LYS A 50 9.20 12.39 -19.16
CA LYS A 50 8.46 13.45 -19.88
C LYS A 50 6.94 13.36 -19.76
N GLN A 51 6.38 12.16 -19.66
CA GLN A 51 4.93 11.97 -19.72
C GLN A 51 4.28 11.79 -18.35
N LEU A 52 5.07 11.64 -17.29
CA LEU A 52 4.57 11.38 -15.95
C LEU A 52 3.53 12.39 -15.48
N PHE A 53 3.68 13.68 -15.84
CA PHE A 53 2.73 14.73 -15.47
C PHE A 53 1.29 14.49 -15.96
N PHE A 54 1.10 13.72 -17.06
CA PHE A 54 -0.25 13.34 -17.51
C PHE A 54 -0.94 12.31 -16.61
N PHE A 55 -0.18 11.68 -15.71
CA PHE A 55 -0.63 10.62 -14.81
C PHE A 55 -0.66 11.09 -13.36
N VAL A 56 -0.58 12.40 -13.11
CA VAL A 56 -0.61 12.99 -11.77
C VAL A 56 -1.80 13.96 -11.71
N ASP A 57 -2.41 14.12 -10.54
CA ASP A 57 -3.44 15.12 -10.33
C ASP A 57 -2.86 16.54 -10.35
N ASP A 58 -3.65 17.50 -10.85
CA ASP A 58 -3.21 18.89 -11.05
C ASP A 58 -2.67 19.53 -9.76
N SER A 59 -3.21 19.16 -8.60
CA SER A 59 -2.77 19.67 -7.29
C SER A 59 -1.37 19.19 -6.86
N LEU A 60 -0.83 18.16 -7.52
CA LEU A 60 0.48 17.58 -7.21
C LEU A 60 1.53 17.90 -8.27
N LEU A 61 1.12 18.57 -9.37
CA LEU A 61 2.01 18.94 -10.45
C LEU A 61 3.08 19.92 -9.96
N ASP A 62 2.70 20.93 -9.17
CA ASP A 62 3.63 21.92 -8.60
C ASP A 62 4.75 21.23 -7.80
N VAL A 63 4.41 20.20 -7.04
CA VAL A 63 5.40 19.41 -6.29
C VAL A 63 6.27 18.62 -7.25
N LEU A 64 5.67 17.92 -8.21
CA LEU A 64 6.37 17.08 -9.18
C LEU A 64 7.43 17.88 -9.97
N GLU A 65 7.11 19.12 -10.35
CA GLU A 65 8.00 20.03 -11.07
C GLU A 65 9.24 20.44 -10.26
N THR A 66 9.16 20.39 -8.92
CA THR A 66 10.31 20.69 -8.04
C THR A 66 11.26 19.51 -7.83
N LEU A 67 10.88 18.30 -8.26
CA LEU A 67 11.64 17.10 -7.98
C LEU A 67 12.84 16.92 -8.93
N GLU A 68 13.95 16.43 -8.38
CA GLU A 68 15.14 16.14 -9.17
C GLU A 68 14.82 15.09 -10.24
N GLY A 69 15.14 15.38 -11.50
CA GLY A 69 14.86 14.52 -12.65
C GLY A 69 13.57 14.85 -13.39
N TYR A 70 12.79 15.83 -12.93
CA TYR A 70 11.69 16.37 -13.73
C TYR A 70 12.21 17.15 -14.94
N GLU A 71 13.04 18.18 -14.68
CA GLU A 71 13.73 18.96 -15.70
C GLU A 71 15.24 19.07 -15.36
N PRO A 72 16.15 18.59 -16.22
CA PRO A 72 15.87 17.83 -17.45
C PRO A 72 15.27 16.44 -17.14
N PRO A 73 14.45 15.87 -18.04
CA PRO A 73 13.80 14.58 -17.82
C PRO A 73 14.81 13.43 -17.62
N ASP A 74 14.88 12.90 -16.40
CA ASP A 74 15.72 11.79 -15.97
C ASP A 74 14.89 10.87 -15.08
N TRP A 75 14.44 9.74 -15.64
CA TRP A 75 13.54 8.83 -14.95
C TRP A 75 14.12 8.20 -13.67
N PRO A 76 15.35 7.66 -13.67
CA PRO A 76 15.97 7.17 -12.45
C PRO A 76 15.97 8.20 -11.32
N LYS A 77 16.34 9.46 -11.59
CA LYS A 77 16.33 10.53 -10.61
C LYS A 77 14.92 10.91 -10.17
N LEU A 78 14.00 11.11 -11.12
CA LEU A 78 12.62 11.47 -10.83
C LEU A 78 11.93 10.42 -9.97
N LYS A 79 12.10 9.14 -10.31
CA LYS A 79 11.58 8.02 -9.53
C LYS A 79 12.12 8.04 -8.09
N ALA A 80 13.42 8.26 -7.91
CA ALA A 80 14.04 8.32 -6.58
C ALA A 80 13.53 9.52 -5.77
N SER A 81 13.40 10.69 -6.40
CA SER A 81 12.86 11.90 -5.77
C SER A 81 11.39 11.74 -5.38
N MET A 82 10.58 11.10 -6.23
CA MET A 82 9.18 10.81 -5.90
C MET A 82 9.06 9.86 -4.72
N LEU A 83 9.86 8.78 -4.71
CA LEU A 83 9.93 7.89 -3.56
C LEU A 83 10.32 8.69 -2.32
N SER A 84 11.43 9.42 -2.33
CA SER A 84 11.87 10.18 -1.15
C SER A 84 10.87 11.25 -0.67
N TYR A 85 10.16 11.94 -1.56
CA TYR A 85 9.20 12.98 -1.18
C TYR A 85 7.91 12.39 -0.62
N TRP A 86 7.38 11.36 -1.30
CA TRP A 86 6.11 10.76 -0.92
C TRP A 86 6.25 9.57 0.02
N GLU A 87 7.44 9.02 0.30
CA GLU A 87 7.66 7.91 1.25
C GLU A 87 7.22 8.26 2.68
N ASP A 88 7.36 9.53 3.09
CA ASP A 88 6.85 10.03 4.39
C ASP A 88 5.36 10.44 4.34
N ILE A 89 4.84 10.74 3.16
CA ILE A 89 3.43 11.09 2.93
C ILE A 89 2.61 9.81 2.64
N ASP A 90 3.27 8.70 2.31
CA ASP A 90 2.71 7.42 1.88
C ASP A 90 2.11 6.67 3.07
N SER A 91 0.95 7.17 3.50
CA SER A 91 -0.31 6.43 3.36
C SER A 91 -0.12 4.92 3.57
N ALA A 92 0.18 4.56 4.81
CA ALA A 92 0.09 3.21 5.32
C ALA A 92 -1.17 2.52 4.75
N LYS A 93 -0.98 1.53 3.87
CA LYS A 93 -2.08 0.73 3.29
C LYS A 93 -2.98 0.16 4.38
N PHE A 94 -2.35 -0.18 5.50
CA PHE A 94 -2.98 -0.48 6.76
C PHE A 94 -2.22 0.19 7.90
N THR A 95 -2.97 0.65 8.88
CA THR A 95 -2.53 1.25 10.13
C THR A 95 -2.99 0.39 11.30
N THR A 96 -2.49 0.69 12.50
CA THR A 96 -3.02 0.11 13.73
C THR A 96 -4.49 0.50 13.97
N SER A 97 -4.98 1.59 13.35
CA SER A 97 -6.40 1.96 13.37
C SER A 97 -7.26 0.99 12.56
N ASP A 98 -6.75 0.41 11.47
CA ASP A 98 -7.48 -0.59 10.69
C ASP A 98 -7.69 -1.90 11.47
N ILE A 99 -6.70 -2.27 12.29
CA ILE A 99 -6.83 -3.39 13.25
C ILE A 99 -7.95 -3.12 14.26
N LYS A 100 -7.99 -1.90 14.82
CA LYS A 100 -9.05 -1.50 15.77
C LYS A 100 -10.41 -1.48 15.10
N ALA A 101 -10.51 -0.92 13.89
CA ALA A 101 -11.75 -0.88 13.13
C ALA A 101 -12.26 -2.28 12.79
N LEU A 102 -11.37 -3.19 12.38
CA LEU A 102 -11.70 -4.59 12.11
C LEU A 102 -12.21 -5.28 13.39
N LYS A 103 -11.56 -5.06 14.53
CA LYS A 103 -12.03 -5.58 15.82
C LYS A 103 -13.46 -5.10 16.13
N GLU A 104 -13.71 -3.78 16.05
CA GLU A 104 -15.03 -3.22 16.35
C GLU A 104 -16.10 -3.75 15.38
N ASP A 105 -15.80 -3.84 14.08
CA ASP A 105 -16.70 -4.44 13.09
C ASP A 105 -17.05 -5.89 13.45
N TRP A 106 -16.08 -6.72 13.83
CA TRP A 106 -16.36 -8.08 14.30
C TRP A 106 -17.20 -8.11 15.57
N LEU A 107 -17.00 -7.19 16.51
CA LEU A 107 -17.83 -7.08 17.72
C LEU A 107 -19.28 -6.72 17.37
N THR A 108 -19.50 -5.80 16.42
CA THR A 108 -20.87 -5.44 15.99
C THR A 108 -21.60 -6.60 15.30
N ARG A 109 -20.87 -7.55 14.70
CA ARG A 109 -21.40 -8.78 14.10
C ARG A 109 -21.71 -9.88 15.12
N GLY A 110 -21.48 -9.64 16.41
CA GLY A 110 -21.66 -10.63 17.48
C GLY A 110 -20.37 -11.32 17.94
N GLY A 111 -19.21 -10.85 17.48
CA GLY A 111 -17.90 -11.40 17.83
C GLY A 111 -17.63 -12.77 17.22
N VAL A 112 -16.37 -13.21 17.31
CA VAL A 112 -15.99 -14.57 16.89
C VAL A 112 -16.54 -15.59 17.89
N SER A 113 -17.47 -16.42 17.44
CA SER A 113 -18.18 -17.40 18.27
C SER A 113 -18.05 -18.85 17.78
N SER A 114 -17.65 -19.04 16.52
CA SER A 114 -17.50 -20.35 15.88
C SER A 114 -16.16 -20.51 15.18
N VAL A 115 -15.84 -21.75 14.78
CA VAL A 115 -14.64 -22.06 13.98
C VAL A 115 -14.68 -21.36 12.62
N SER A 116 -15.86 -21.27 12.00
CA SER A 116 -16.05 -20.57 10.74
C SER A 116 -15.75 -19.07 10.88
N ASP A 117 -16.22 -18.45 11.97
CA ASP A 117 -15.95 -17.03 12.26
C ASP A 117 -14.46 -16.79 12.48
N TYR A 118 -13.78 -17.71 13.20
CA TYR A 118 -12.34 -17.62 13.42
C TYR A 118 -11.56 -17.65 12.11
N GLN A 119 -11.92 -18.56 11.19
CA GLN A 119 -11.29 -18.63 9.87
C GLN A 119 -11.56 -17.39 9.03
N ALA A 120 -12.76 -16.81 9.13
CA ALA A 120 -13.12 -15.58 8.42
C ALA A 120 -12.33 -14.38 8.97
N LEU A 121 -12.30 -14.18 10.30
CA LEU A 121 -11.49 -13.17 10.96
C LEU A 121 -10.03 -13.29 10.52
N ARG A 122 -9.47 -14.50 10.53
CA ARG A 122 -8.07 -14.74 10.18
C ARG A 122 -7.75 -14.29 8.75
N LYS A 123 -8.64 -14.56 7.79
CA LYS A 123 -8.47 -14.11 6.39
C LYS A 123 -8.48 -12.59 6.24
N GLU A 124 -9.21 -11.88 7.09
CA GLU A 124 -9.27 -10.42 7.11
C GLU A 124 -8.09 -9.81 7.88
N TRP A 125 -7.63 -10.47 8.96
CA TRP A 125 -6.59 -9.98 9.87
C TRP A 125 -5.17 -10.19 9.34
N GLU A 126 -4.86 -11.37 8.79
CA GLU A 126 -3.51 -11.74 8.34
C GLU A 126 -2.91 -10.74 7.33
N PRO A 127 -3.64 -10.23 6.32
CA PRO A 127 -3.11 -9.23 5.38
C PRO A 127 -2.73 -7.91 6.07
N ILE A 128 -3.52 -7.47 7.06
CA ILE A 128 -3.30 -6.23 7.81
C ILE A 128 -2.05 -6.39 8.68
N GLN A 129 -2.02 -7.43 9.50
CA GLN A 129 -0.88 -7.75 10.36
C GLN A 129 0.42 -7.88 9.56
N SER A 130 0.41 -8.66 8.48
CA SER A 130 1.61 -8.89 7.67
C SER A 130 2.16 -7.59 7.11
N TYR A 131 1.27 -6.68 6.69
CA TYR A 131 1.67 -5.36 6.21
C TYR A 131 2.30 -4.51 7.31
N LEU A 132 1.67 -4.45 8.49
CA LEU A 132 2.15 -3.64 9.62
C LEU A 132 3.55 -4.07 10.07
N VAL A 133 3.83 -5.37 10.11
CA VAL A 133 5.16 -5.89 10.46
C VAL A 133 6.18 -5.56 9.36
N VAL A 134 5.85 -5.85 8.09
CA VAL A 134 6.78 -5.64 6.96
C VAL A 134 7.14 -4.17 6.77
N LYS A 135 6.20 -3.26 7.02
CA LYS A 135 6.43 -1.81 6.93
C LYS A 135 6.89 -1.18 8.25
N GLY A 136 7.13 -1.98 9.30
CA GLY A 136 7.64 -1.50 10.58
C GLY A 136 6.67 -0.57 11.33
N HIS A 137 5.36 -0.66 11.05
CA HIS A 137 4.34 0.08 11.79
C HIS A 137 4.09 -0.52 13.18
N ILE A 138 4.46 -1.79 13.37
CA ILE A 138 4.56 -2.48 14.67
C ILE A 138 5.87 -3.26 14.68
N GLU A 139 6.53 -3.32 15.84
CA GLU A 139 7.78 -4.07 16.04
C GLU A 139 7.52 -5.58 16.03
N SER A 140 6.34 -6.01 16.50
CA SER A 140 5.95 -7.42 16.48
C SER A 140 4.44 -7.65 16.53
N VAL A 141 4.03 -8.90 16.29
CA VAL A 141 2.62 -9.31 16.30
C VAL A 141 1.99 -9.25 17.71
N GLU A 142 2.82 -9.26 18.75
CA GLU A 142 2.42 -9.19 20.14
C GLU A 142 1.70 -7.88 20.47
N GLU A 143 2.03 -6.78 19.78
CA GLU A 143 1.40 -5.47 19.98
C GLU A 143 -0.11 -5.48 19.66
N ILE A 144 -0.52 -6.28 18.66
CA ILE A 144 -1.91 -6.37 18.22
C ILE A 144 -2.63 -7.62 18.76
N ARG A 145 -1.93 -8.47 19.52
CA ARG A 145 -2.47 -9.73 20.07
C ARG A 145 -3.70 -9.49 20.94
N ASN A 146 -3.69 -8.42 21.74
CA ASN A 146 -4.82 -8.10 22.60
C ASN A 146 -6.06 -7.70 21.78
N ASP A 147 -5.89 -6.93 20.69
CA ASP A 147 -7.01 -6.59 19.81
C ASP A 147 -7.59 -7.85 19.12
N PHE A 148 -6.73 -8.78 18.72
CA PHE A 148 -7.16 -10.07 18.17
C PHE A 148 -7.94 -10.91 19.19
N TYR A 149 -7.49 -10.96 20.45
CA TYR A 149 -8.23 -11.66 21.51
C TYR A 149 -9.58 -10.99 21.80
N GLN A 150 -9.64 -9.66 21.74
CA GLN A 150 -10.85 -8.89 22.03
C GLN A 150 -11.91 -8.96 20.94
N SER A 151 -11.60 -9.42 19.71
CA SER A 151 -12.63 -9.63 18.67
C SER A 151 -13.49 -10.88 18.90
N PHE A 152 -13.13 -11.74 19.85
CA PHE A 152 -13.92 -12.91 20.23
C PHE A 152 -15.11 -12.50 21.10
N LEU A 153 -16.19 -13.28 21.05
CA LEU A 153 -17.31 -13.09 21.96
C LEU A 153 -16.85 -13.30 23.42
N ALA A 154 -17.39 -12.54 24.38
CA ALA A 154 -16.98 -12.58 25.78
C ALA A 154 -16.97 -14.00 26.39
N GLY A 155 -17.99 -14.81 26.11
CA GLY A 155 -18.04 -16.20 26.58
C GLY A 155 -16.96 -17.11 25.97
N VAL A 156 -16.44 -16.76 24.79
CA VAL A 156 -15.29 -17.45 24.17
C VAL A 156 -13.98 -16.95 24.77
N GLN A 157 -13.87 -15.63 25.00
CA GLN A 157 -12.72 -15.03 25.69
C GLN A 157 -12.47 -15.66 27.06
N GLU A 158 -13.52 -15.86 27.87
CA GLU A 158 -13.45 -16.51 29.18
C GLU A 158 -12.93 -17.95 29.08
N ARG A 159 -13.48 -18.74 28.15
CA ARG A 159 -13.03 -20.13 27.92
C ARG A 159 -11.57 -20.21 27.49
N ILE A 160 -11.14 -19.29 26.61
CA ILE A 160 -9.73 -19.21 26.20
C ILE A 160 -8.85 -18.91 27.41
N ARG A 161 -9.25 -17.94 28.25
CA ARG A 161 -8.51 -17.56 29.46
C ARG A 161 -8.40 -18.72 30.45
N ASP A 162 -9.51 -19.41 30.71
CA ASP A 162 -9.55 -20.57 31.62
C ASP A 162 -8.65 -21.70 31.13
N GLN A 163 -8.57 -21.91 29.81
CA GLN A 163 -7.69 -22.91 29.23
C GLN A 163 -6.21 -22.51 29.38
N LEU A 164 -5.88 -21.25 29.11
CA LEU A 164 -4.51 -20.73 29.27
C LEU A 164 -4.01 -20.88 30.72
N PHE A 165 -4.84 -20.58 31.72
CA PHE A 165 -4.46 -20.78 33.13
C PHE A 165 -4.21 -22.23 33.49
N LYS A 166 -4.98 -23.18 32.94
CA LYS A 166 -4.75 -24.62 33.18
C LYS A 166 -3.42 -25.08 32.60
N ASP A 167 -3.08 -24.57 31.43
CA ASP A 167 -1.85 -24.96 30.72
C ASP A 167 -0.59 -24.31 31.33
N GLU A 168 -0.68 -23.15 31.99
CA GLU A 168 0.43 -22.55 32.77
C GLU A 168 0.71 -23.24 34.10
N THR A 169 -0.28 -23.96 34.65
CA THR A 169 -0.14 -24.72 35.90
C THR A 169 0.37 -26.16 35.72
N MET A 170 0.70 -26.56 34.50
CA MET A 170 1.21 -27.89 34.13
C MET A 170 2.66 -27.84 33.67
#